data_AF-L8XT82-F1
#
_entry.id   AF-L8XT82-F1
#
_cell.length_a   1.000
_cell.length_b   1.000
_cell.length_c   1.000
_cell.angle_alpha   90.00
_cell.angle_beta   90.00
_cell.angle_gamma   90.00
#
_symmetry.space_group_name_H-M   'P 1'
#
loop_
_entity.id
_entity.type
_entity.pdbx_description
1 polymer ?
#
loop_
_entity_poly.entity_id
_entity_poly.type
_entity_poly.pdbx_seq_one_letter_code
_entity_poly.pdbx_strand_id
1 'polypeptide(L)'
;MSTQLDALEKKIQEQTEKLNQLRAQKQKAQNRLRAKEREQKRKDDTRRKILIGACMMKLAEDNPEANERLLKQLDRFLTEERDRKLFFN
;
A
#
# COMPACT_ATOMS: atom_id res chain seq x y z
N MET A 1 4.69 0.05 59.24
CA MET A 1 5.20 0.79 58.06
C MET A 1 5.13 -0.01 56.75
N SER A 2 5.03 -1.35 56.73
CA SER A 2 5.00 -2.10 55.45
C SER A 2 3.67 -2.03 54.69
N THR A 3 2.52 -2.01 55.38
CA THR A 3 1.19 -2.08 54.74
C THR A 3 0.86 -0.91 53.81
N GLN A 4 1.44 0.27 54.03
CA GLN A 4 1.28 1.41 53.13
C GLN A 4 2.13 1.27 51.86
N LEU A 5 3.32 0.65 51.96
CA LEU A 5 4.17 0.35 50.81
C LEU A 5 3.53 -0.74 49.93
N ASP A 6 3.04 -1.82 50.54
CA ASP A 6 2.37 -2.92 49.82
C ASP A 6 1.12 -2.43 49.05
N ALA A 7 0.36 -1.51 49.65
CA ALA A 7 -0.80 -0.90 48.99
C ALA A 7 -0.41 0.01 47.81
N LEU A 8 0.74 0.68 47.87
CA LEU A 8 1.28 1.47 46.77
C LEU A 8 1.80 0.56 45.64
N GLU A 9 2.51 -0.51 45.97
CA GLU A 9 2.99 -1.49 44.97
C GLU A 9 1.83 -2.13 44.21
N LYS A 10 0.76 -2.52 44.91
CA LYS A 10 -0.44 -3.07 44.26
C LYS A 10 -1.06 -2.07 43.29
N LYS A 11 -1.16 -0.78 43.67
CA LYS A 11 -1.65 0.28 42.78
C LYS A 11 -0.73 0.50 41.58
N ILE A 12 0.58 0.46 41.77
CA ILE A 12 1.57 0.58 40.69
C ILE A 12 1.39 -0.58 39.70
N GLN A 13 1.19 -1.80 40.21
CA GLN A 13 0.99 -2.98 39.37
C GLN A 13 -0.31 -2.90 38.56
N GLU A 14 -1.43 -2.55 39.21
CA GLU A 14 -2.72 -2.35 38.53
C GLU A 14 -2.63 -1.26 37.44
N GLN A 15 -1.96 -0.15 37.73
CA GLN A 15 -1.74 0.92 36.75
C GLN A 15 -0.83 0.47 35.59
N THR A 16 0.19 -0.33 35.87
CA THR A 16 1.11 -0.87 34.87
C THR A 16 0.40 -1.84 33.93
N GLU A 17 -0.42 -2.74 34.47
CA GLU A 17 -1.25 -3.66 33.67
C GLU A 17 -2.23 -2.90 32.77
N LYS A 18 -2.92 -1.91 33.32
CA LYS A 18 -3.84 -1.05 32.55
C LYS A 18 -3.10 -0.29 31.44
N LEU A 19 -1.91 0.22 31.72
CA LEU A 19 -1.08 0.91 30.75
C LEU A 19 -0.60 -0.03 29.62
N ASN A 20 -0.24 -1.28 29.95
CA ASN A 20 0.12 -2.29 28.97
C ASN A 20 -1.07 -2.66 28.06
N GLN A 21 -2.27 -2.82 28.62
CA GLN A 21 -3.49 -3.05 27.84
C GLN A 21 -3.78 -1.90 26.88
N LEU A 22 -3.69 -0.65 27.34
CA LEU A 22 -3.90 0.53 26.49
C LEU A 22 -2.86 0.64 25.38
N ARG A 23 -1.59 0.32 25.65
CA ARG A 23 -0.53 0.26 24.62
C ARG A 23 -0.85 -0.79 23.56
N ALA A 24 -1.29 -1.98 23.96
CA ALA A 24 -1.68 -3.03 23.02
C ALA A 24 -2.87 -2.60 22.14
N GLN A 25 -3.88 -1.94 22.71
CA GLN A 25 -5.01 -1.39 21.97
C GLN A 25 -4.58 -0.31 20.97
N LYS A 26 -3.69 0.61 21.38
CA LYS A 26 -3.12 1.64 20.50
C LYS A 26 -2.36 1.02 19.34
N GLN A 27 -1.52 0.02 19.60
CA GLN A 27 -0.76 -0.66 18.56
C GLN A 27 -1.68 -1.36 17.56
N LYS A 28 -2.74 -2.04 18.04
CA LYS A 28 -3.75 -2.68 17.18
C LYS A 28 -4.46 -1.66 16.29
N ALA A 29 -4.85 -0.51 16.84
CA ALA A 29 -5.48 0.57 16.09
C ALA A 29 -4.54 1.15 15.02
N GLN A 30 -3.27 1.41 15.36
CA GLN A 30 -2.27 1.89 14.42
C GLN A 30 -2.01 0.90 13.28
N ASN A 31 -1.90 -0.40 13.59
CA ASN A 31 -1.73 -1.44 12.57
C ASN A 31 -2.93 -1.49 11.62
N ARG A 32 -4.16 -1.33 12.13
CA ARG A 32 -5.37 -1.27 11.32
C ARG A 32 -5.38 -0.05 10.38
N LEU A 33 -5.00 1.12 10.88
CA LEU A 33 -4.91 2.34 10.06
C LEU A 33 -3.87 2.17 8.94
N ARG A 34 -2.67 1.70 9.26
CA ARG A 34 -1.62 1.42 8.26
C ARG A 34 -2.05 0.37 7.24
N ALA A 35 -2.84 -0.64 7.64
CA ALA A 35 -3.38 -1.62 6.70
C ALA A 35 -4.37 -0.97 5.72
N LYS A 36 -5.28 -0.13 6.20
CA LYS A 36 -6.23 0.62 5.36
C LYS A 36 -5.53 1.57 4.39
N GLU A 37 -4.53 2.33 4.86
CA GLU A 37 -3.75 3.23 4.01
C GLU A 37 -3.00 2.48 2.91
N ARG A 38 -2.38 1.34 3.24
CA ARG A 38 -1.72 0.49 2.24
C ARG A 38 -2.70 -0.08 1.23
N GLU A 39 -3.89 -0.47 1.67
CA GLU A 39 -4.95 -0.94 0.77
C GLU A 39 -5.40 0.18 -0.17
N GLN A 40 -5.68 1.37 0.36
CA GLN A 40 -6.08 2.52 -0.44
C GLN A 40 -5.00 2.90 -1.45
N LYS A 41 -3.74 2.97 -1.03
CA LYS A 41 -2.60 3.25 -1.92
C LYS A 41 -2.50 2.25 -3.07
N ARG A 42 -2.73 0.95 -2.82
CA ARG A 42 -2.74 -0.07 -3.88
C ARG A 42 -3.92 0.11 -4.85
N LYS A 43 -5.11 0.45 -4.34
CA LYS A 43 -6.28 0.75 -5.16
C LYS A 43 -6.03 1.97 -6.06
N ASP A 44 -5.49 3.04 -5.48
CA ASP A 44 -5.19 4.27 -6.20
C ASP A 44 -4.09 4.06 -7.26
N ASP A 45 -3.02 3.32 -6.92
CA ASP A 45 -1.96 2.97 -7.87
C ASP A 45 -2.48 2.10 -9.02
N THR A 46 -3.34 1.12 -8.73
CA THR A 46 -3.99 0.29 -9.75
C THR A 46 -4.87 1.14 -10.65
N ARG A 47 -5.69 2.03 -10.07
CA ARG A 47 -6.56 2.94 -10.83
C ARG A 47 -5.74 3.89 -11.71
N ARG A 48 -4.64 4.43 -11.19
CA ARG A 48 -3.71 5.29 -11.95
C ARG A 48 -3.14 4.56 -13.15
N LYS A 49 -2.66 3.32 -12.98
CA LYS A 49 -2.11 2.50 -14.09
C LYS A 49 -3.16 2.23 -15.18
N ILE A 50 -4.39 1.90 -14.79
CA ILE A 50 -5.50 1.69 -15.72
C ILE A 50 -5.80 2.97 -16.51
N LEU A 51 -5.91 4.12 -15.84
CA LEU A 51 -6.21 5.38 -16.50
C LEU A 51 -5.10 5.82 -17.46
N ILE A 52 -3.83 5.66 -17.08
CA ILE A 52 -2.69 5.93 -17.97
C ILE A 52 -2.75 5.01 -19.19
N GLY A 53 -2.99 3.70 -18.99
CA GLY A 53 -3.12 2.75 -20.08
C GLY A 53 -4.25 3.11 -21.04
N ALA A 54 -5.44 3.42 -20.53
CA ALA A 54 -6.58 3.82 -21.35
C ALA A 54 -6.31 5.10 -22.16
N CYS A 55 -5.65 6.09 -21.54
CA CYS A 55 -5.27 7.32 -22.23
C CYS A 55 -4.26 7.06 -23.35
N MET A 56 -3.22 6.25 -23.11
CA MET A 56 -2.21 5.92 -24.12
C MET A 56 -2.80 5.11 -25.28
N MET A 57 -3.71 4.16 -24.99
CA MET A 57 -4.43 3.44 -26.04
C MET A 57 -5.24 4.39 -26.92
N LYS A 58 -5.98 5.32 -26.30
CA LYS A 58 -6.77 6.30 -27.05
C LYS A 58 -5.91 7.20 -27.94
N LEU A 59 -4.76 7.66 -27.43
CA LEU A 59 -3.81 8.46 -28.22
C LEU A 59 -3.20 7.68 -29.39
N ALA A 60 -2.93 6.39 -29.20
CA ALA A 60 -2.40 5.53 -30.25
C ALA A 60 -3.45 5.20 -31.33
N GLU A 61 -4.72 5.01 -30.94
CA GLU A 61 -5.84 4.83 -31.87
C GLU A 61 -6.02 6.05 -32.78
N ASP A 62 -5.95 7.26 -32.21
CA ASP A 62 -6.23 8.50 -32.94
C ASP A 62 -5.03 8.98 -33.79
N ASN A 63 -3.81 8.46 -33.56
CA ASN A 63 -2.60 8.89 -34.24
C ASN A 63 -1.60 7.75 -34.52
N PRO A 64 -1.35 7.39 -35.81
CA PRO A 64 -0.39 6.36 -36.19
C PRO A 64 1.05 6.59 -35.69
N GLU A 65 1.52 7.84 -35.66
CA GLU A 65 2.85 8.18 -35.18
C GLU A 65 2.97 7.95 -33.66
N ALA A 66 1.91 8.28 -32.90
CA ALA A 66 1.85 8.01 -31.47
C ALA A 66 1.85 6.50 -31.20
N ASN A 67 1.14 5.71 -32.01
CA ASN A 67 1.15 4.25 -31.91
C ASN A 67 2.55 3.67 -32.17
N GLU A 68 3.25 4.11 -33.23
CA GLU A 68 4.60 3.63 -33.52
C GLU A 68 5.58 3.98 -32.37
N ARG A 69 5.48 5.19 -31.82
CA ARG A 69 6.27 5.61 -30.66
C ARG A 69 5.96 4.75 -29.43
N LEU A 70 4.69 4.43 -29.17
CA LEU A 70 4.25 3.56 -28.08
C LEU A 70 4.82 2.14 -28.23
N LEU A 71 4.70 1.54 -29.41
CA LEU A 71 5.25 0.21 -29.71
C LEU A 71 6.78 0.18 -29.54
N LYS A 72 7.52 1.20 -30.02
CA LYS A 72 8.98 1.30 -29.78
C LYS A 72 9.34 1.40 -28.30
N GLN A 73 8.52 2.08 -27.49
CA GLN A 73 8.75 2.15 -26.05
C GLN A 73 8.45 0.81 -25.38
N LEU A 74 7.35 0.14 -25.75
CA LEU A 74 7.01 -1.19 -25.26
C LEU A 74 8.09 -2.23 -25.60
N ASP A 75 8.66 -2.16 -26.79
CA ASP A 75 9.76 -3.02 -27.23
C ASP A 75 11.01 -2.87 -26.34
N ARG A 76 11.29 -1.65 -25.86
CA ARG A 76 12.42 -1.39 -24.94
C ARG A 76 12.10 -1.72 -23.48
N PHE A 77 10.84 -1.58 -23.07
CA PHE A 77 10.42 -1.73 -21.68
C PHE A 77 10.14 -3.20 -21.31
N LEU A 78 9.50 -3.95 -22.21
CA LEU A 78 9.10 -5.34 -21.96
C LEU A 78 10.29 -6.27 -22.16
N THR A 79 10.71 -6.94 -21.08
CA THR A 79 11.79 -7.93 -21.09
C THR A 79 11.28 -9.36 -21.18
N GLU A 80 10.10 -9.64 -20.64
CA GLU A 80 9.51 -10.98 -20.60
C GLU A 80 8.89 -11.37 -21.94
N GLU A 81 9.28 -12.52 -22.48
CA GLU A 81 8.81 -12.99 -23.80
C GLU A 81 7.28 -13.11 -23.87
N ARG A 82 6.65 -13.60 -22.80
CA ARG A 82 5.19 -13.74 -22.72
C ARG A 82 4.46 -12.40 -22.89
N ASP A 83 5.04 -11.32 -22.37
CA ASP A 83 4.41 -9.99 -22.38
C ASP A 83 4.70 -9.30 -23.73
N ARG A 84 5.89 -9.51 -24.30
CA ARG A 84 6.25 -9.05 -25.66
C ARG A 84 5.36 -9.66 -26.75
N LYS A 85 4.96 -10.93 -26.59
CA LYS A 85 4.05 -11.63 -27.53
C LYS A 85 2.68 -10.98 -27.66
N LEU A 86 2.27 -10.16 -26.69
CA LEU A 86 1.00 -9.42 -26.76
C LEU A 86 1.03 -8.27 -27.78
N PHE A 87 2.21 -7.84 -28.24
CA PHE A 87 2.38 -6.65 -29.07
C PHE A 87 3.19 -6.87 -30.36
N PHE A 88 4.08 -7.88 -30.42
CA PHE A 88 5.08 -8.01 -31.49
C PHE A 88 5.11 -9.36 -32.20
N ASN A 89 4.08 -10.20 -32.02
CA ASN A 89 4.02 -11.56 -32.56
C ASN A 89 3.04 -11.68 -33.73
#